data_AF-A0A7X0LJL7-F1
#
_entry.id   AF-A0A7X0LJL7-F1
#
_cell.length_a   1.000
_cell.length_b   1.000
_cell.length_c   1.000
_cell.angle_alpha   90.00
_cell.angle_beta   90.00
_cell.angle_gamma   90.00
#
_symmetry.space_group_name_H-M   'P 1'
#
loop_
_entity.id
_entity.type
_entity.pdbx_description
1 polymer ?
#
loop_
_entity_poly.entity_id
_entity_poly.type
_entity_poly.pdbx_seq_one_letter_code
_entity_poly.pdbx_strand_id
1 'polypeptide(L)' 'MKDRFERHKQPWTAAEIDKLHTLAKKGMALKAIAKALTRSEESVKARAKADGLSIAKLH' A
#
# COMPACT_ATOMS: atom_id res chain seq x y z
N MET A 1 -16.01 -22.12 -13.97
CA MET A 1 -14.63 -21.59 -14.04
C MET A 1 -14.37 -20.74 -12.81
N LYS A 2 -13.40 -21.08 -11.96
CA LYS A 2 -12.86 -20.11 -11.00
C LYS A 2 -11.82 -19.31 -11.77
N ASP A 3 -12.20 -18.13 -12.25
CA ASP A 3 -11.27 -17.11 -12.71
C ASP A 3 -10.27 -16.89 -11.57
N ARG A 4 -9.13 -17.57 -11.67
CA ARG A 4 -7.95 -17.22 -10.89
C ARG A 4 -7.56 -15.88 -11.49
N PHE A 5 -8.08 -14.81 -10.90
CA PHE A 5 -7.46 -13.51 -10.99
C PHE A 5 -6.03 -13.74 -10.50
N GLU A 6 -5.15 -14.09 -11.43
CA GLU A 6 -3.72 -13.92 -11.29
C GLU A 6 -3.57 -12.43 -11.08
N ARG A 7 -3.71 -12.02 -9.82
CA ARG A 7 -3.29 -10.73 -9.32
C ARG A 7 -1.82 -10.74 -9.67
N HIS A 8 -1.50 -10.27 -10.87
CA HIS A 8 -0.22 -9.71 -11.22
C HIS A 8 0.00 -8.69 -10.13
N LYS A 9 0.67 -9.13 -9.06
CA LYS A 9 1.18 -8.27 -8.01
C LYS A 9 2.24 -7.49 -8.73
N GLN A 10 1.80 -6.43 -9.42
CA GLN A 10 2.68 -5.50 -10.09
C GLN A 10 3.77 -5.18 -9.08
N PRO A 11 5.03 -5.50 -9.40
CA PRO A 11 6.12 -5.39 -8.44
C PRO A 11 6.12 -3.97 -7.88
N TRP A 12 6.32 -3.87 -6.56
CA TRP A 12 6.45 -2.57 -5.93
C TRP A 12 7.74 -1.95 -6.43
N THR A 13 7.62 -0.83 -7.14
CA THR A 13 8.79 -0.06 -7.55
C THR A 13 9.39 0.67 -6.34
N ALA A 14 10.69 0.92 -6.37
CA ALA A 14 11.37 1.66 -5.29
C ALA A 14 10.73 3.05 -5.06
N ALA A 15 10.26 3.70 -6.14
CA ALA A 15 9.54 4.98 -6.06
C ALA A 15 8.19 4.85 -5.33
N GLU A 16 7.43 3.78 -5.54
CA GLU A 16 6.18 3.54 -4.81
C GLU A 16 6.44 3.25 -3.33
N ILE A 17 7.51 2.52 -3.02
CA ILE A 17 7.90 2.22 -1.64
C ILE A 17 8.31 3.51 -0.93
N ASP A 18 9.18 4.32 -1.54
CA ASP A 18 9.60 5.62 -0.99
C ASP A 18 8.40 6.56 -0.76
N LYS A 19 7.47 6.59 -1.70
CA LYS A 19 6.24 7.39 -1.59
C LYS A 19 5.33 6.85 -0.47
N LEU A 20 5.20 5.53 -0.33
CA LEU A 20 4.48 4.90 0.77
C LEU A 20 5.11 5.25 2.13
N HIS A 21 6.44 5.17 2.25
CA HIS A 21 7.19 5.56 3.45
C HIS A 21 7.00 7.02 3.80
N THR A 22 7.11 7.92 2.81
CA THR A 22 6.92 9.36 2.98
C THR A 22 5.50 9.69 3.45
N LEU A 23 4.48 9.09 2.84
CA LEU A 23 3.08 9.33 3.23
C LEU A 23 2.76 8.72 4.59
N ALA A 24 3.30 7.54 4.91
CA ALA A 24 3.17 6.90 6.22
C ALA A 24 3.84 7.75 7.32
N LYS A 25 5.04 8.29 7.07
CA LYS A 25 5.76 9.19 7.98
C LYS A 25 5.02 10.51 8.20
N LYS A 26 4.29 10.99 7.20
CA LYS A 26 3.37 12.13 7.33
C LYS A 26 2.10 11.82 8.12
N GLY A 27 1.88 10.57 8.55
CA GLY A 27 0.69 10.16 9.29
C GLY A 27 -0.56 10.08 8.42
N MET A 28 -0.42 9.94 7.10
CA MET A 28 -1.59 9.77 6.22
C MET A 28 -2.29 8.44 6.46
N ALA A 29 -3.61 8.46 6.28
CA ALA A 29 -4.44 7.28 6.39
C ALA A 29 -4.18 6.26 5.28
N LEU A 30 -4.34 4.98 5.61
CA LEU A 30 -4.23 3.86 4.66
C LEU A 30 -5.04 4.10 3.37
N LYS A 31 -6.28 4.56 3.50
CA LYS A 31 -7.18 4.83 2.37
C LYS A 31 -6.68 5.95 1.46
N ALA A 32 -6.08 7.00 2.05
CA ALA A 32 -5.49 8.10 1.31
C ALA A 32 -4.22 7.65 0.56
N ILE A 33 -3.37 6.86 1.22
CA ILE A 33 -2.16 6.28 0.62
C ILE A 33 -2.53 5.34 -0.54
N ALA A 34 -3.52 4.47 -0.34
CA ALA A 34 -4.05 3.59 -1.38
C ALA A 34 -4.53 4.37 -2.61
N LYS A 35 -5.31 5.43 -2.39
CA LYS A 35 -5.78 6.31 -3.47
C LYS A 35 -4.62 7.03 -4.17
N ALA A 36 -3.63 7.52 -3.41
CA ALA A 36 -2.46 8.23 -3.95
C ALA A 36 -1.52 7.32 -4.76
N LEU A 37 -1.41 6.05 -4.37
CA LEU A 37 -0.61 5.04 -5.06
C LEU A 37 -1.39 4.28 -6.13
N THR A 38 -2.70 4.56 -6.30
CA THR A 38 -3.60 3.81 -7.20
C THR A 38 -3.57 2.30 -6.96
N ARG A 39 -3.24 1.89 -5.72
CA ARG A 39 -3.17 0.48 -5.28
C ARG A 39 -4.30 0.18 -4.31
N SER A 40 -4.67 -1.08 -4.21
CA SER A 40 -5.66 -1.54 -3.24
C SER A 40 -5.17 -1.34 -1.81
N GLU A 41 -6.08 -0.99 -0.90
CA GLU A 41 -5.81 -0.85 0.54
C GLU A 41 -5.13 -2.09 1.12
N GLU A 42 -5.53 -3.29 0.67
CA GLU A 42 -4.89 -4.55 1.07
C GLU A 42 -3.43 -4.65 0.64
N SER A 43 -3.07 -4.18 -0.57
CA SER A 43 -1.69 -4.21 -1.05
C SER A 43 -0.82 -3.23 -0.27
N VAL A 44 -1.32 -2.02 0.00
CA VAL A 44 -0.62 -1.01 0.81
C VAL A 44 -0.40 -1.54 2.22
N LYS A 45 -1.42 -2.16 2.83
CA LYS A 45 -1.32 -2.76 4.17
C LYS A 45 -0.30 -3.90 4.23
N ALA A 46 -0.29 -4.78 3.23
CA ALA A 46 0.67 -5.87 3.15
C ALA A 46 2.11 -5.35 2.99
N ARG A 47 2.31 -4.35 2.13
CA ARG A 47 3.63 -3.72 1.92
C ARG A 47 4.09 -2.98 3.18
N ALA A 48 3.24 -2.13 3.76
CA ALA A 48 3.54 -1.43 5.00
C ALA A 48 3.90 -2.40 6.15
N LYS A 49 3.21 -3.53 6.26
CA LYS A 49 3.56 -4.58 7.24
C LYS A 49 4.93 -5.22 6.93
N ALA A 50 5.24 -5.45 5.66
CA ALA A 50 6.55 -5.97 5.24
C ALA A 50 7.69 -4.97 5.47
N ASP A 51 7.43 -3.68 5.36
CA ASP A 51 8.37 -2.60 5.68
C ASP A 51 8.45 -2.25 7.17
N GLY A 52 7.54 -2.79 8.01
CA GLY A 52 7.45 -2.41 9.42
C GLY A 52 6.89 -1.01 9.66
N LEU A 53 6.12 -0.47 8.71
CA LEU A 53 5.50 0.86 8.82
C LEU A 53 4.15 0.81 9.53
N SER A 54 4.04 1.55 10.62
CA SER A 54 2.78 1.80 11.33
C SER A 54 1.98 2.89 10.63
N ILE A 55 1.14 2.51 9.65
CA ILE A 55 0.17 3.43 9.06
C ILE A 55 -0.95 3.65 10.07
N ALA A 56 -1.10 4.89 10.53
CA ALA A 56 -2.16 5.30 11.45
C ALA A 56 -3.52 4.90 10.86
N LYS A 57 -4.16 3.94 11.53
CA LYS A 57 -5.47 3.41 11.18
C LYS A 57 -6.47 4.55 11.38
N LEU A 58 -7.18 4.92 10.31
CA LEU A 58 -8.26 5.91 10.40
C LEU A 58 -9.33 5.35 11.37
N HIS A 59 -9.67 6.12 12.40
CA HIS A 59 -10.89 5.94 13.19
C HIS A 59 -12.12 6.19 12.30
#